data_AF-A0A323URU1-F1
#
_entry.id   AF-A0A323URU1-F1
#
_cell.length_a   1.000
_cell.length_b   1.000
_cell.length_c   1.000
_cell.angle_alpha   90.00
_cell.angle_beta   90.00
_cell.angle_gamma   90.00
#
_symmetry.space_group_name_H-M   'P 1'
#
loop_
_entity.id
_entity.type
_entity.pdbx_description
1 polymer ?
#
loop_
_entity_poly.entity_id
_entity_poly.type
_entity_poly.pdbx_seq_one_letter_code
_entity_poly.pdbx_strand_id
1 'polypeptide(L)' 'MSSDALCVGVCMIDWDAGVCLGCGRTADEINGIPTPAPADDTPAPVPLPPNVAAQVGEGSD' A
#
# COMPACT_ATOMS: atom_id res chain seq x y z
N MET A 1 8.46 5.17 11.06
CA MET A 1 7.18 4.84 10.42
C MET A 1 7.11 3.34 10.23
N SER A 2 6.58 2.60 11.21
CA SER A 2 6.46 1.12 11.14
C SER A 2 5.00 0.75 10.89
N SER A 3 4.71 0.25 9.68
CA SER A 3 3.38 -0.21 9.25
C SER A 3 3.05 -1.64 9.75
N ASP A 4 3.91 -2.21 10.59
CA ASP A 4 3.87 -3.61 11.04
C ASP A 4 3.08 -3.85 12.33
N ALA A 5 2.68 -2.81 13.08
CA ALA A 5 2.17 -2.97 14.45
C ALA A 5 0.65 -2.76 14.61
N LEU A 6 -0.09 -2.43 13.55
CA LEU A 6 -1.53 -2.13 13.68
C LEU A 6 -2.44 -3.38 13.61
N CYS A 7 -1.92 -4.53 13.18
CA CYS A 7 -2.68 -5.79 13.08
C CYS A 7 -2.49 -6.73 14.28
N VAL A 8 -2.05 -6.22 15.45
CA VAL A 8 -1.83 -7.00 16.67
C VAL A 8 -3.17 -7.22 17.41
N GLY A 9 -4.13 -7.88 16.76
CA GLY A 9 -5.36 -8.39 17.39
C GLY A 9 -6.53 -7.43 17.58
N VAL A 10 -6.46 -6.19 17.07
CA VAL A 10 -7.61 -5.23 17.10
C VAL A 10 -8.48 -5.36 15.85
N CYS A 11 -7.91 -5.91 14.80
CA CYS A 11 -8.45 -5.98 13.47
C CYS A 11 -9.17 -7.33 13.25
N MET A 12 -10.50 -7.31 13.07
CA MET A 12 -11.28 -8.51 12.69
C MET A 12 -11.14 -8.77 11.19
N ILE A 13 -10.81 -10.02 10.84
CA ILE A 13 -10.82 -10.53 9.47
C ILE A 13 -12.25 -10.86 9.07
N ASP A 14 -12.69 -10.28 7.95
CA ASP A 14 -13.85 -10.78 7.21
C ASP A 14 -13.40 -12.02 6.42
N TRP A 15 -13.91 -13.18 6.80
CA TRP A 15 -13.56 -14.46 6.18
C TRP A 15 -14.28 -14.72 4.86
N ASP A 16 -15.37 -13.99 4.57
CA ASP A 16 -16.06 -14.04 3.28
C ASP A 16 -15.32 -13.18 2.25
N ALA A 17 -14.84 -12.00 2.66
CA ALA A 17 -14.10 -11.09 1.80
C ALA A 17 -12.58 -11.35 1.78
N GLY A 18 -12.06 -12.11 2.75
CA GLY A 18 -10.63 -12.42 2.90
C GLY A 18 -9.76 -11.23 3.31
N VAL A 19 -10.37 -10.14 3.81
CA VAL A 19 -9.69 -8.88 4.16
C VAL A 19 -10.02 -8.44 5.58
N CYS A 20 -9.09 -7.71 6.17
CA CYS A 20 -9.26 -7.08 7.47
C CYS A 20 -10.12 -5.82 7.38
N LEU A 21 -11.15 -5.72 8.22
CA LEU A 21 -12.04 -4.56 8.29
C LEU A 21 -11.36 -3.27 8.79
N GLY A 22 -10.28 -3.36 9.56
CA GLY A 22 -9.57 -2.19 10.09
C GLY A 22 -8.52 -1.60 9.16
N CYS A 23 -7.72 -2.44 8.49
CA CYS A 23 -6.59 -1.99 7.67
C CYS A 23 -6.72 -2.31 6.17
N GLY A 24 -7.74 -3.06 5.75
CA GLY A 24 -7.99 -3.39 4.35
C GLY A 24 -7.02 -4.42 3.74
N ARG A 25 -6.10 -4.99 4.53
CA ARG A 25 -5.15 -6.01 4.08
C ARG A 25 -5.74 -7.41 4.14
N THR A 26 -5.26 -8.30 3.28
CA THR A 26 -5.64 -9.71 3.25
C THR A 26 -5.04 -10.50 4.40
N ALA A 27 -5.65 -11.66 4.71
CA ALA A 27 -5.12 -12.56 5.74
C ALA A 27 -3.70 -13.06 5.40
N ASP A 28 -3.38 -13.27 4.13
CA ASP A 28 -2.05 -13.73 3.68
C ASP A 28 -0.97 -12.67 3.89
N GLU A 29 -1.29 -11.40 3.61
CA GLU A 29 -0.41 -10.25 3.88
C GLU A 29 -0.17 -10.05 5.39
N ILE A 30 -1.16 -10.37 6.23
CA ILE A 30 -1.07 -10.23 7.69
C ILE A 30 -0.30 -11.39 8.33
N ASN A 31 -0.56 -12.63 7.88
CA ASN A 31 0.10 -13.83 8.41
C ASN A 31 1.51 -14.03 7.85
N GLY A 32 1.96 -13.15 6.96
CA GLY A 32 3.32 -13.17 6.43
C GLY A 32 3.59 -14.39 5.55
N ILE A 33 2.57 -14.92 4.86
CA ILE A 33 2.88 -15.80 3.73
C ILE A 33 3.68 -14.95 2.75
N PRO A 34 4.87 -15.40 2.31
CA PRO A 34 5.68 -14.61 1.39
C PRO A 34 4.93 -14.49 0.06
N THR A 35 4.11 -13.45 -0.06
CA THR A 35 3.58 -12.99 -1.33
C THR A 35 4.79 -12.58 -2.16
N PRO A 36 4.94 -13.10 -3.39
CA PRO A 36 6.00 -12.63 -4.27
C PRO A 36 5.92 -11.10 -4.32
N ALA A 37 7.06 -10.43 -4.12
CA ALA A 37 7.13 -8.99 -4.24
C ALA A 37 6.41 -8.58 -5.53
N PRO A 38 5.56 -7.52 -5.51
CA PRO A 38 5.04 -6.98 -6.75
C PRO A 38 6.25 -6.79 -7.67
N ALA A 39 6.14 -7.28 -8.91
CA ALA A 39 7.19 -7.04 -9.88
C ALA A 39 7.48 -5.53 -9.84
N ASP A 40 8.76 -5.17 -9.79
CA ASP A 40 9.21 -3.79 -9.94
C ASP A 40 8.86 -3.31 -11.36
N ASP A 41 7.56 -3.10 -11.62
CA ASP A 41 7.07 -2.18 -12.61
C ASP A 41 7.27 -0.78 -12.04
N THR A 42 8.53 -0.42 -11.74
CA THR A 42 8.88 0.99 -11.62
C THR A 42 8.73 1.53 -13.05
N PRO A 43 7.64 2.26 -13.36
CA PRO A 43 7.51 2.84 -14.68
C PRO A 43 8.66 3.83 -14.79
N ALA A 44 9.40 3.78 -15.90
CA ALA A 44 10.39 4.82 -16.17
C ALA A 44 9.70 6.18 -15.98
N PRO A 45 10.32 7.16 -15.29
CA PRO A 45 9.68 8.41 -14.96
C PRO A 45 9.22 9.09 -16.25
N VAL A 46 7.91 9.01 -16.50
CA VAL A 46 7.27 9.70 -17.61
C VAL A 46 7.10 11.15 -17.13
N PRO A 47 7.63 12.15 -17.86
CA PRO A 47 7.48 13.53 -17.45
C PRO A 47 6.00 13.86 -17.32
N LEU A 48 5.63 14.48 -16.19
CA LEU A 48 4.27 14.92 -15.96
C LEU A 48 3.87 15.92 -17.06
N PRO A 49 2.60 15.90 -17.52
CA PRO A 49 2.14 16.91 -18.46
C PRO A 49 2.14 18.30 -17.79
N PRO A 50 2.29 19.39 -18.57
CA PRO A 50 2.54 20.73 -18.03
C PRO A 50 1.50 21.23 -17.03
N ASN A 51 0.23 20.84 -17.24
CA ASN A 51 -0.89 21.18 -16.37
C ASN A 51 -0.82 20.51 -14.99
N VAL A 52 -0.12 19.36 -14.87
CA VAL A 52 0.05 18.64 -13.60
C VAL A 52 1.33 19.08 -12.91
N ALA A 53 2.42 19.29 -13.66
CA ALA A 53 3.68 19.80 -13.11
C ALA A 53 3.51 21.17 -12.41
N ALA A 54 2.68 22.06 -12.96
CA ALA A 54 2.40 23.36 -12.37
C ALA A 54 1.64 23.30 -11.02
N GLN A 55 0.95 22.20 -10.73
CA GLN A 55 0.14 22.05 -9.51
C GLN A 55 0.91 21.43 -8.36
N VAL A 56 1.86 20.54 -8.66
CA VAL A 56 2.61 19.79 -7.64
C VAL A 56 3.67 20.65 -6.96
N GLY A 57 4.17 21.69 -7.63
CA GLY A 57 5.25 22.54 -7.10
C GLY A 57 6.56 21.76 -6.90
N GLU A 58 7.62 22.47 -6.52
CA GLU A 58 8.87 21.83 -6.11
C GLU A 58 8.65 21.24 -4.70
N GLY A 59 8.38 19.94 -4.63
CA GLY A 59 8.13 19.23 -3.37
C GLY A 59 9.17 19.58 -2.32
N SER A 60 8.72 20.06 -1.15
CA SER A 60 9.59 20.44 -0.05
C SER A 60 10.08 19.20 0.69
N ASP A 61 11.40 19.10 0.88
CA ASP A 61 12.11 18.07 1.65
C ASP A 61 11.77 18.13 3.15
#